data_AF-A0A1F7Y3D3-F1
#
_entry.id   AF-A0A1F7Y3D3-F1
#
_cell.length_a   1.000
_cell.length_b   1.000
_cell.length_c   1.000
_cell.angle_alpha   90.00
_cell.angle_beta   90.00
_cell.angle_gamma   90.00
#
_symmetry.space_group_name_H-M   'P 1'
#
loop_
_entity.id
_entity.type
_entity.pdbx_description
1 polymer ?
#
loop_
_entity_poly.entity_id
_entity_poly.type
_entity_poly.pdbx_seq_one_letter_code
_entity_poly.pdbx_strand_id
1 'polypeptide(L)'
;MVLSKLAQEVSDALVATVKGTDDVLSALRGAVKNQVTGALKDVTDMATAGLDAVSDVVHGSVSAASQVGASLTDAVKDTVSSAVQGVSEVGGDVLAAASKAAHGAVAGAADVGGDVAQVAVSAVEGAVEAAGSVGASTVDAAREAAVGAVKAADEVSDEVGKSVREALMAAASLPRDVIEKVVKGS
;
A
#
# COMPACT_ATOMS: atom_id res chain seq x y z
N MET A 1 8.39 -13.46 5.95
CA MET A 1 8.05 -13.24 7.37
C MET A 1 6.77 -14.02 7.66
N VAL A 2 6.28 -14.06 8.89
CA VAL A 2 4.90 -14.50 9.18
C VAL A 2 4.06 -13.24 9.23
N LEU A 3 2.90 -13.19 8.56
CA LEU A 3 1.99 -12.06 8.62
C LEU A 3 1.81 -11.58 10.06
N SER A 4 1.73 -10.26 10.27
CA SER A 4 1.28 -9.74 11.57
C SER A 4 -0.10 -10.35 11.85
N LYS A 5 -0.40 -10.65 13.12
CA LYS A 5 -1.68 -11.28 13.47
C LYS A 5 -2.87 -10.48 12.92
N LEU A 6 -2.75 -9.14 12.91
CA LEU A 6 -3.73 -8.24 12.33
C LEU A 6 -3.83 -8.40 10.80
N ALA A 7 -2.72 -8.43 10.08
CA ALA A 7 -2.75 -8.62 8.63
C ALA A 7 -3.36 -9.96 8.22
N GLN A 8 -3.12 -11.03 8.99
CA GLN A 8 -3.78 -12.33 8.76
C GLN A 8 -5.29 -12.25 8.97
N GLU A 9 -5.73 -11.65 10.09
CA GLU A 9 -7.15 -11.46 10.39
C GLU A 9 -7.84 -10.59 9.31
N VAL A 10 -7.18 -9.53 8.86
CA VAL A 10 -7.66 -8.69 7.76
C VAL A 10 -7.73 -9.48 6.46
N SER A 11 -6.70 -10.27 6.13
CA SER A 11 -6.70 -11.11 4.93
C SER A 11 -7.88 -12.07 4.93
N ASP A 12 -8.11 -12.80 6.02
CA ASP A 12 -9.20 -13.78 6.11
C ASP A 12 -10.58 -13.10 5.99
N ALA A 13 -10.76 -11.95 6.65
CA ALA A 13 -11.98 -11.16 6.56
C ALA A 13 -12.23 -10.62 5.15
N LEU A 14 -11.19 -10.14 4.47
CA LEU A 14 -11.27 -9.65 3.09
C LEU A 14 -11.58 -10.78 2.12
N VAL A 15 -10.88 -11.92 2.21
CA VAL A 15 -11.19 -13.12 1.41
C VAL A 15 -12.65 -13.51 1.59
N ALA A 16 -13.17 -13.55 2.82
CA ALA A 16 -14.57 -13.86 3.07
C ALA A 16 -15.55 -12.85 2.44
N THR A 17 -15.14 -11.58 2.35
CA THR A 17 -15.97 -10.48 1.80
C THR A 17 -15.97 -10.47 0.28
N VAL A 18 -14.81 -10.70 -0.36
CA VAL A 18 -14.69 -10.63 -1.83
C VAL A 18 -14.97 -11.96 -2.53
N LYS A 19 -14.83 -13.09 -1.84
CA LYS A 19 -15.05 -14.42 -2.44
C LYS A 19 -16.52 -14.60 -2.79
N GLY A 20 -16.79 -14.83 -4.08
CA GLY A 20 -18.14 -14.97 -4.62
C GLY A 20 -18.78 -13.65 -5.08
N THR A 21 -18.04 -12.54 -5.05
CA THR A 21 -18.44 -11.29 -5.73
C THR A 21 -18.01 -11.32 -7.19
N ASP A 22 -18.84 -10.78 -8.07
CA ASP A 22 -18.51 -10.65 -9.51
C ASP A 22 -17.49 -9.52 -9.76
N ASP A 23 -17.43 -8.52 -8.87
CA ASP A 23 -16.50 -7.39 -8.91
C ASP A 23 -15.61 -7.36 -7.64
N VAL A 24 -14.59 -8.22 -7.67
CA VAL A 24 -13.62 -8.40 -6.59
C VAL A 24 -12.87 -7.11 -6.26
N LEU A 25 -12.49 -6.31 -7.27
CA LEU A 25 -11.70 -5.10 -7.06
C LEU A 25 -12.52 -4.02 -6.37
N SER A 26 -13.77 -3.79 -6.80
CA SER A 26 -14.64 -2.82 -6.11
C SER A 26 -14.98 -3.25 -4.69
N ALA A 27 -15.23 -4.54 -4.47
CA ALA A 27 -15.47 -5.08 -3.14
C ALA A 27 -14.22 -4.96 -2.24
N LEU A 28 -13.01 -5.22 -2.79
CA LEU A 28 -11.75 -5.03 -2.09
C LEU A 28 -11.54 -3.57 -1.68
N ARG A 29 -11.71 -2.62 -2.62
CA ARG A 29 -11.59 -1.17 -2.35
C ARG A 29 -12.50 -0.72 -1.21
N GLY A 30 -13.78 -1.10 -1.27
CA GLY A 30 -14.76 -0.76 -0.24
C GLY A 30 -14.39 -1.35 1.12
N ALA A 31 -13.96 -2.61 1.14
CA ALA A 31 -13.59 -3.29 2.37
C ALA A 31 -12.30 -2.72 2.99
N VAL A 32 -11.27 -2.44 2.18
CA VAL A 32 -10.04 -1.77 2.60
C VAL A 32 -10.34 -0.43 3.25
N LYS A 33 -11.11 0.42 2.56
CA LYS A 33 -11.48 1.74 3.05
C LYS A 33 -12.26 1.68 4.36
N ASN A 34 -13.20 0.73 4.48
CA ASN A 34 -13.96 0.52 5.72
C ASN A 34 -13.08 0.02 6.87
N GLN A 35 -12.14 -0.89 6.60
CA GLN A 35 -11.19 -1.37 7.61
C GLN A 35 -10.27 -0.24 8.09
N VAL A 36 -9.70 0.54 7.17
CA VAL A 36 -8.84 1.69 7.54
C VAL A 36 -9.62 2.73 8.32
N THR A 37 -10.78 3.17 7.84
CA THR A 37 -11.58 4.18 8.54
C THR A 37 -12.11 3.68 9.88
N GLY A 38 -12.48 2.40 9.99
CA GLY A 38 -12.89 1.77 11.26
C GLY A 38 -11.74 1.72 12.26
N ALA A 39 -10.59 1.18 11.84
CA ALA A 39 -9.39 1.07 12.68
C ALA A 39 -8.92 2.43 13.19
N LEU A 40 -9.03 3.49 12.38
CA LEU A 40 -8.60 4.83 12.76
C LEU A 40 -9.62 5.61 13.60
N LYS A 41 -10.92 5.39 13.40
CA LYS A 41 -11.96 6.07 14.21
C LYS A 41 -11.94 5.64 15.68
N ASP A 42 -11.55 4.40 15.93
CA ASP A 42 -11.45 3.86 17.29
C ASP A 42 -10.17 4.31 18.01
N VAL A 43 -9.26 4.98 17.30
CA VAL A 43 -7.98 5.47 17.84
C VAL A 43 -8.10 6.95 18.19
N THR A 44 -8.09 7.26 19.49
CA THR A 44 -8.17 8.63 20.02
C THR A 44 -6.94 9.48 19.67
N ASP A 45 -5.77 8.85 19.52
CA ASP A 45 -4.50 9.50 19.14
C ASP A 45 -4.05 9.01 17.76
N MET A 46 -4.37 9.77 16.70
CA MET A 46 -3.95 9.51 15.31
C MET A 46 -2.43 9.70 15.06
N ALA A 47 -1.60 9.46 16.07
CA ALA A 47 -0.15 9.39 15.96
C ALA A 47 0.30 8.13 15.18
N THR A 48 1.60 7.85 15.15
CA THR A 48 2.24 6.77 14.37
C THR A 48 1.56 5.40 14.51
N ALA A 49 1.04 5.07 15.70
CA ALA A 49 0.35 3.79 15.96
C ALA A 49 -0.96 3.63 15.15
N GLY A 50 -1.67 4.73 14.84
CA GLY A 50 -2.85 4.67 13.98
C GLY A 50 -2.49 4.31 12.54
N LEU A 51 -1.34 4.76 12.06
CA LEU A 51 -0.91 4.53 10.68
C LEU A 51 -0.26 3.15 10.46
N ASP A 52 0.14 2.44 11.51
CA ASP A 52 0.58 1.04 11.40
C ASP A 52 -0.59 0.13 10.96
N ALA A 53 -1.81 0.43 11.39
CA ALA A 53 -3.01 -0.27 10.93
C ALA A 53 -3.22 -0.12 9.42
N VAL A 54 -2.79 1.00 8.81
CA VAL A 54 -2.85 1.18 7.35
C VAL A 54 -1.95 0.16 6.66
N SER A 55 -0.72 -0.01 7.13
CA SER A 55 0.21 -1.00 6.59
C SER A 55 -0.34 -2.42 6.74
N ASP A 56 -0.85 -2.78 7.92
CA ASP A 56 -1.42 -4.11 8.18
C ASP A 56 -2.66 -4.40 7.33
N VAL A 57 -3.54 -3.40 7.15
CA VAL A 57 -4.72 -3.56 6.30
C VAL A 57 -4.31 -3.77 4.85
N VAL A 58 -3.37 -2.96 4.34
CA VAL A 58 -2.89 -3.09 2.96
C VAL A 58 -2.18 -4.44 2.76
N HIS A 59 -1.35 -4.86 3.72
CA HIS A 59 -0.67 -6.16 3.71
C HIS A 59 -1.65 -7.35 3.62
N GLY A 60 -2.66 -7.34 4.50
CA GLY A 60 -3.73 -8.35 4.50
C GLY A 60 -4.55 -8.32 3.21
N SER A 61 -4.77 -7.15 2.63
CA SER A 61 -5.50 -6.99 1.37
C SER A 61 -4.76 -7.54 0.17
N VAL A 62 -3.45 -7.30 0.09
CA VAL A 62 -2.58 -7.87 -0.95
C VAL A 62 -2.54 -9.39 -0.83
N SER A 63 -2.47 -9.90 0.40
CA SER A 63 -2.53 -11.34 0.68
C SER A 63 -3.87 -11.94 0.27
N ALA A 64 -4.98 -11.26 0.58
CA ALA A 64 -6.32 -11.67 0.17
C ALA A 64 -6.46 -11.68 -1.36
N ALA A 65 -5.99 -10.64 -2.04
CA ALA A 65 -6.02 -10.53 -3.50
C ALA A 65 -5.26 -11.69 -4.17
N SER A 66 -4.09 -12.04 -3.65
CA SER A 66 -3.32 -13.21 -4.10
C SER A 66 -4.08 -14.52 -3.91
N GLN A 67 -4.78 -14.69 -2.78
CA GLN A 67 -5.54 -15.92 -2.48
C GLN A 67 -6.77 -16.10 -3.37
N VAL A 68 -7.42 -15.01 -3.78
CA VAL A 68 -8.58 -15.05 -4.67
C VAL A 68 -8.23 -14.99 -6.16
N GLY A 69 -6.94 -14.92 -6.50
CA GLY A 69 -6.44 -14.92 -7.88
C GLY A 69 -6.67 -13.61 -8.62
N ALA A 70 -6.84 -12.49 -7.91
CA ALA A 70 -6.94 -11.17 -8.51
C ALA A 70 -5.59 -10.70 -9.08
N SER A 71 -5.63 -9.79 -10.06
CA SER A 71 -4.44 -9.10 -10.55
C SER A 71 -3.78 -8.34 -9.40
N LEU A 72 -2.57 -8.76 -9.01
CA LEU A 72 -1.90 -8.22 -7.82
C LEU A 72 -1.58 -6.74 -7.96
N THR A 73 -1.15 -6.30 -9.15
CA THR A 73 -0.82 -4.89 -9.43
C THR A 73 -2.05 -3.99 -9.36
N ASP A 74 -3.17 -4.41 -9.96
CA ASP A 74 -4.41 -3.64 -9.92
C ASP A 74 -4.98 -3.62 -8.50
N ALA A 75 -4.99 -4.76 -7.82
CA ALA A 75 -5.44 -4.87 -6.44
C ALA A 75 -4.58 -4.03 -5.50
N VAL A 76 -3.26 -4.01 -5.67
CA VAL A 76 -2.35 -3.16 -4.89
C VAL A 76 -2.65 -1.69 -5.11
N LYS A 77 -2.76 -1.26 -6.38
CA LYS A 77 -3.03 0.13 -6.71
C LYS A 77 -4.34 0.60 -6.07
N ASP A 78 -5.40 -0.18 -6.23
CA ASP A 78 -6.72 0.06 -5.67
C ASP A 78 -6.73 0.05 -4.14
N THR A 79 -6.03 -0.90 -3.53
CA THR A 79 -5.90 -1.04 -2.07
C THR A 79 -5.17 0.15 -1.49
N VAL A 80 -4.00 0.51 -2.02
CA VAL A 80 -3.22 1.65 -1.55
C VAL A 80 -4.01 2.94 -1.72
N SER A 81 -4.65 3.14 -2.88
CA SER A 81 -5.48 4.33 -3.12
C SER A 81 -6.63 4.42 -2.11
N SER A 82 -7.35 3.32 -1.88
CA SER A 82 -8.48 3.27 -0.96
C SER A 82 -8.06 3.46 0.50
N ALA A 83 -6.91 2.91 0.90
CA ALA A 83 -6.38 3.06 2.24
C ALA A 83 -5.99 4.52 2.53
N VAL A 84 -5.27 5.16 1.61
CA VAL A 84 -4.87 6.56 1.73
C VAL A 84 -6.09 7.50 1.75
N GLN A 85 -7.07 7.25 0.89
CA GLN A 85 -8.35 7.99 0.94
C GLN A 85 -9.08 7.79 2.27
N GLY A 86 -9.11 6.56 2.80
CA GLY A 86 -9.70 6.26 4.11
C GLY A 86 -9.04 7.04 5.24
N VAL A 87 -7.71 7.19 5.21
CA VAL A 87 -6.99 8.06 6.16
C VAL A 87 -7.42 9.52 6.01
N SER A 88 -7.55 10.01 4.77
CA SER A 88 -7.99 11.38 4.51
C SER A 88 -9.41 11.65 5.04
N GLU A 89 -10.33 10.68 4.95
CA GLU A 89 -11.72 10.83 5.42
C GLU A 89 -11.83 10.99 6.93
N VAL A 90 -10.89 10.43 7.68
CA VAL A 90 -10.80 10.61 9.14
C VAL A 90 -9.90 11.79 9.54
N GLY A 91 -9.40 12.55 8.57
CA GLY A 91 -8.55 13.73 8.80
C GLY A 91 -7.09 13.40 9.15
N GLY A 92 -6.60 12.21 8.77
CA GLY A 92 -5.23 11.80 9.03
C GLY A 92 -4.21 12.30 8.02
N ASP A 93 -2.93 12.02 8.28
CA ASP A 93 -1.82 12.41 7.42
C ASP A 93 -1.74 11.52 6.18
N VAL A 94 -2.12 12.09 5.03
CA VAL A 94 -2.14 11.45 3.71
C VAL A 94 -0.75 11.02 3.25
N LEU A 95 0.30 11.80 3.55
CA LEU A 95 1.66 11.50 3.09
C LEU A 95 2.28 10.36 3.91
N ALA A 96 2.07 10.38 5.22
CA ALA A 96 2.47 9.28 6.08
C ALA A 96 1.69 7.99 5.74
N ALA A 97 0.40 8.12 5.41
CA ALA A 97 -0.41 7.01 4.91
C ALA A 97 0.10 6.45 3.59
N ALA A 98 0.50 7.30 2.64
CA ALA A 98 1.10 6.87 1.38
C ALA A 98 2.35 6.01 1.61
N SER A 99 3.22 6.43 2.53
CA SER A 99 4.41 5.65 2.91
C SER A 99 4.05 4.30 3.52
N LYS A 100 3.14 4.29 4.50
CA LYS A 100 2.72 3.07 5.23
C LYS A 100 1.97 2.09 4.36
N ALA A 101 1.10 2.59 3.48
CA ALA A 101 0.37 1.76 2.53
C ALA A 101 1.33 1.11 1.51
N ALA A 102 2.28 1.87 0.96
CA ALA A 102 3.26 1.32 0.03
C ALA A 102 4.18 0.29 0.70
N HIS A 103 4.60 0.54 1.95
CA HIS A 103 5.33 -0.42 2.77
C HIS A 103 4.54 -1.73 2.95
N GLY A 104 3.29 -1.64 3.42
CA GLY A 104 2.42 -2.80 3.62
C GLY A 104 2.16 -3.58 2.34
N ALA A 105 2.02 -2.90 1.19
CA ALA A 105 1.82 -3.56 -0.10
C ALA A 105 3.04 -4.38 -0.52
N VAL A 106 4.23 -3.80 -0.43
CA VAL A 106 5.50 -4.45 -0.78
C VAL A 106 5.78 -5.62 0.16
N ALA A 107 5.60 -5.44 1.47
CA ALA A 107 5.73 -6.53 2.44
C ALA A 107 4.73 -7.67 2.15
N GLY A 108 3.51 -7.33 1.74
CA GLY A 108 2.45 -8.30 1.47
C GLY A 108 2.77 -9.12 0.24
N ALA A 109 3.22 -8.46 -0.81
CA ALA A 109 3.69 -9.12 -2.02
C ALA A 109 4.90 -10.03 -1.74
N ALA A 110 5.86 -9.57 -0.93
CA ALA A 110 7.00 -10.39 -0.58
C ALA A 110 6.60 -11.67 0.18
N ASP A 111 5.66 -11.59 1.12
CA ASP A 111 5.20 -12.74 1.88
C ASP A 111 4.41 -13.75 1.04
N VAL A 112 3.65 -13.30 0.03
CA VAL A 112 2.93 -14.19 -0.91
C VAL A 112 3.75 -14.60 -2.14
N GLY A 113 5.00 -14.14 -2.25
CA GLY A 113 5.88 -14.45 -3.38
C GLY A 113 5.48 -13.75 -4.70
N GLY A 114 4.81 -12.60 -4.61
CA GLY A 114 4.46 -11.75 -5.75
C GLY A 114 5.65 -10.96 -6.32
N ASP A 115 5.44 -10.33 -7.47
CA ASP A 115 6.43 -9.44 -8.09
C ASP A 115 6.53 -8.12 -7.30
N VAL A 116 7.45 -8.10 -6.33
CA VAL A 116 7.66 -6.97 -5.41
C VAL A 116 8.03 -5.68 -6.16
N ALA A 117 8.74 -5.78 -7.28
CA ALA A 117 9.18 -4.64 -8.07
C ALA A 117 8.01 -3.96 -8.78
N GLN A 118 7.14 -4.73 -9.42
CA GLN A 118 5.91 -4.20 -10.03
C GLN A 118 4.92 -3.70 -8.97
N VAL A 119 4.79 -4.42 -7.85
CA VAL A 119 3.94 -4.01 -6.73
C VAL A 119 4.37 -2.66 -6.16
N ALA A 120 5.68 -2.42 -6.01
CA ALA A 120 6.17 -1.12 -5.57
C ALA A 120 5.74 0.01 -6.50
N VAL A 121 5.83 -0.19 -7.83
CA VAL A 121 5.38 0.81 -8.81
C VAL A 121 3.88 1.06 -8.68
N SER A 122 3.06 0.00 -8.67
CA SER A 122 1.60 0.11 -8.53
C SER A 122 1.17 0.75 -7.21
N ALA A 123 1.91 0.49 -6.12
CA ALA A 123 1.65 1.11 -4.82
C ALA A 123 1.91 2.62 -4.86
N VAL A 124 3.03 3.05 -5.46
CA VAL A 124 3.33 4.48 -5.61
C VAL A 124 2.27 5.16 -6.49
N GLU A 125 1.86 4.53 -7.59
CA GLU A 125 0.79 5.05 -8.44
C GLU A 125 -0.54 5.18 -7.70
N GLY A 126 -0.92 4.18 -6.90
CA GLY A 126 -2.13 4.22 -6.08
C GLY A 126 -2.10 5.35 -5.04
N ALA A 127 -0.94 5.58 -4.43
CA ALA A 127 -0.76 6.69 -3.49
C ALA A 127 -0.84 8.06 -4.17
N VAL A 128 -0.24 8.20 -5.35
CA VAL A 128 -0.32 9.43 -6.18
C VAL A 128 -1.76 9.72 -6.59
N GLU A 129 -2.50 8.70 -7.02
CA GLU A 129 -3.90 8.82 -7.41
C GLU A 129 -4.79 9.25 -6.23
N ALA A 130 -4.60 8.62 -5.06
CA ALA A 130 -5.31 9.02 -3.85
C ALA A 130 -4.98 10.45 -3.43
N ALA A 131 -3.70 10.81 -3.40
CA ALA A 131 -3.27 12.17 -3.05
C ALA A 131 -3.91 13.21 -3.97
N GLY A 132 -3.91 12.97 -5.28
CA GLY A 132 -4.58 13.84 -6.25
C GLY A 132 -6.09 13.94 -6.01
N SER A 133 -6.74 12.83 -5.67
CA SER A 133 -8.19 12.77 -5.41
C SER A 133 -8.60 13.52 -4.15
N VAL A 134 -7.73 13.60 -3.14
CA VAL A 134 -7.99 14.28 -1.87
C VAL A 134 -7.36 15.67 -1.79
N GLY A 135 -6.75 16.16 -2.87
CA GLY A 135 -6.14 17.49 -2.95
C GLY A 135 -4.79 17.64 -2.23
N ALA A 136 -4.11 16.53 -1.94
CA ALA A 136 -2.75 16.50 -1.39
C ALA A 136 -1.69 16.58 -2.50
N SER A 137 -0.44 16.83 -2.10
CA SER A 137 0.70 16.90 -3.03
C SER A 137 1.00 15.52 -3.63
N THR A 138 0.78 15.36 -4.93
CA THR A 138 1.07 14.12 -5.66
C THR A 138 2.57 13.84 -5.74
N VAL A 139 3.39 14.90 -5.79
CA VAL A 139 4.86 14.80 -5.81
C VAL A 139 5.38 14.28 -4.47
N ASP A 140 4.88 14.81 -3.37
CA ASP A 140 5.30 14.35 -2.03
C ASP A 140 4.74 12.96 -1.74
N ALA A 141 3.51 12.65 -2.18
CA ALA A 141 2.94 11.31 -2.06
C ALA A 141 3.78 10.28 -2.84
N ALA A 142 4.21 10.60 -4.07
CA ALA A 142 5.12 9.74 -4.83
C ALA A 142 6.42 9.48 -4.08
N ARG A 143 7.00 10.54 -3.48
CA ARG A 143 8.24 10.44 -2.69
C ARG A 143 8.06 9.56 -1.46
N GLU A 144 7.07 9.83 -0.62
CA GLU A 144 6.87 9.13 0.64
C GLU A 144 6.44 7.67 0.42
N ALA A 145 5.63 7.40 -0.60
CA ALA A 145 5.29 6.05 -1.02
C ALA A 145 6.53 5.29 -1.54
N ALA A 146 7.37 5.92 -2.37
CA ALA A 146 8.60 5.30 -2.85
C ALA A 146 9.56 4.97 -1.70
N VAL A 147 9.70 5.86 -0.71
CA VAL A 147 10.47 5.60 0.51
C VAL A 147 9.92 4.41 1.28
N GLY A 148 8.59 4.35 1.47
CA GLY A 148 7.93 3.25 2.18
C GLY A 148 8.11 1.90 1.47
N ALA A 149 7.92 1.89 0.15
CA ALA A 149 8.11 0.71 -0.69
C ALA A 149 9.56 0.21 -0.66
N VAL A 150 10.53 1.11 -0.85
CA VAL A 150 11.96 0.77 -0.81
C VAL A 150 12.35 0.23 0.57
N LYS A 151 11.87 0.84 1.64
CA LYS A 151 12.17 0.39 3.00
C LYS A 151 11.64 -1.03 3.26
N ALA A 152 10.40 -1.33 2.86
CA ALA A 152 9.86 -2.68 2.97
C ALA A 152 10.68 -3.68 2.15
N ALA A 153 11.14 -3.28 0.97
CA ALA A 153 11.96 -4.11 0.10
C ALA A 153 13.35 -4.40 0.69
N ASP A 154 14.01 -3.40 1.27
CA ASP A 154 15.28 -3.56 1.98
C ASP A 154 15.14 -4.47 3.22
N GLU A 155 14.01 -4.40 3.93
CA GLU A 155 13.69 -5.29 5.05
C GLU A 155 13.54 -6.76 4.62
N VAL A 156 13.18 -7.02 3.36
CA VAL A 156 13.17 -8.38 2.78
C VAL A 156 14.60 -8.81 2.44
N SER A 157 15.31 -8.03 1.62
CA SER A 157 16.75 -8.20 1.34
C SER A 157 17.29 -7.04 0.49
N ASP A 158 18.61 -6.85 0.52
CA ASP A 158 19.30 -5.85 -0.31
C ASP A 158 19.01 -6.00 -1.82
N GLU A 159 18.91 -7.24 -2.33
CA GLU A 159 18.66 -7.51 -3.76
C GLU A 159 17.21 -7.14 -4.16
N VAL A 160 16.24 -7.36 -3.26
CA VAL A 160 14.85 -6.95 -3.45
C VAL A 160 14.75 -5.41 -3.40
N GLY A 161 15.42 -4.79 -2.43
CA GLY A 161 15.55 -3.33 -2.34
C GLY A 161 16.10 -2.72 -3.63
N LYS A 162 17.18 -3.29 -4.18
CA LYS A 162 17.78 -2.86 -5.44
C LYS A 162 16.80 -3.02 -6.62
N SER A 163 16.12 -4.15 -6.71
CA SER A 163 15.13 -4.43 -7.77
C SER A 163 13.99 -3.42 -7.74
N VAL A 164 13.49 -3.06 -6.55
CA VAL A 164 12.46 -2.04 -6.38
C VAL A 164 12.96 -0.66 -6.80
N ARG A 165 14.18 -0.27 -6.41
CA ARG A 165 14.77 1.01 -6.83
C ARG A 165 14.90 1.10 -8.34
N GLU A 166 15.34 0.03 -9.00
CA GLU A 166 15.45 -0.05 -10.46
C GLU A 166 14.09 0.06 -11.15
N ALA A 167 13.07 -0.66 -10.65
CA ALA A 167 11.72 -0.59 -11.21
C ALA A 167 11.09 0.80 -11.05
N LEU A 168 11.21 1.42 -9.89
CA LEU A 168 10.72 2.78 -9.66
C LEU A 168 11.41 3.80 -10.58
N MET A 169 12.72 3.64 -10.84
CA MET A 169 13.47 4.49 -11.77
C MET A 169 13.09 4.28 -13.23
N ALA A 170 12.67 3.06 -13.60
CA ALA A 170 12.25 2.71 -14.95
C ALA A 170 10.78 3.08 -15.24
N ALA A 171 9.98 3.31 -14.20
CA ALA A 171 8.57 3.64 -14.32
C ALA A 171 8.37 5.04 -14.94
N ALA A 172 7.93 5.09 -16.19
CA ALA A 172 7.66 6.35 -16.91
C ALA A 172 6.49 7.15 -16.32
N SER A 173 5.63 6.51 -15.53
CA SER A 173 4.49 7.14 -14.83
C SER A 173 4.91 7.94 -13.60
N LEU A 174 6.14 7.76 -13.11
CA LEU A 174 6.62 8.39 -11.88
C LEU A 174 7.55 9.58 -12.16
N PRO A 175 7.52 10.64 -11.33
CA PRO A 175 8.38 11.80 -11.50
C PRO A 175 9.85 11.42 -11.23
N ARG A 176 10.63 11.26 -12.30
CA ARG A 176 12.02 10.76 -12.27
C ARG A 176 12.91 11.48 -11.27
N ASP A 177 12.86 12.81 -11.21
CA ASP A 177 13.69 13.61 -10.31
C ASP A 177 13.38 13.37 -8.82
N VAL A 178 12.14 12.96 -8.52
CA VAL A 178 11.70 12.64 -7.16
C VAL A 178 12.19 11.26 -6.77
N ILE A 179 11.98 10.27 -7.64
CA ILE A 179 12.40 8.89 -7.42
C ILE A 179 13.93 8.81 -7.33
N GLU A 180 14.65 9.55 -8.18
CA GLU A 180 16.11 9.58 -8.16
C GLU A 180 16.67 10.04 -6.81
N LYS A 181 16.00 10.98 -6.12
CA LYS A 181 16.38 11.40 -4.77
C LYS A 181 16.16 10.32 -3.72
N VAL A 182 15.10 9.51 -3.85
CA VAL A 182 14.85 8.37 -2.96
C VAL A 182 15.93 7.30 -3.16
N VAL A 183 16.23 6.97 -4.41
CA VAL A 183 17.21 5.93 -4.77
C VAL A 183 18.63 6.31 -4.36
N LYS A 184 19.04 7.57 -4.53
CA LYS A 184 20.40 8.04 -4.17
C LYS A 184 20.56 8.45 -2.70
N GLY A 185 19.46 8.72 -2.01
CA GLY A 185 19.45 9.27 -0.65
C GLY A 185 19.26 8.23 0.46
N SER A 186 19.20 6.94 0.12
CA SER A 186 19.14 5.82 1.08
C SER A 186 20.52 5.21 1.29
#